data_AF-A0A0C3BAN7-F1
#
_entry.id   AF-A0A0C3BAN7-F1
#
_cell.length_a   1.000
_cell.length_b   1.000
_cell.length_c   1.000
_cell.angle_alpha   90.00
_cell.angle_beta   90.00
_cell.angle_gamma   90.00
#
_symmetry.space_group_name_H-M   'P 1'
#
loop_
_entity.id
_entity.type
_entity.pdbx_description
1 polymer ?
#
loop_
_entity_poly.entity_id
_entity_poly.type
_entity_poly.pdbx_seq_one_letter_code
_entity_poly.pdbx_strand_id
1 'polypeptide(L)'
;MSRRTVSRAILEGGIAAEIQIGHELTQVKAFTGSGDGTSNKHISYDARHVHYKVSGLRCSRFLGLHSSVDQSSEQEVEDWEDILADTLKMFQKSPLGKRSKTFDHVLDLMLKWMGMNTDHCSKAKKTSRLISEKKTIPLSPPTHS
;
A
#
# COMPACT_ATOMS: atom_id res chain seq x y z
N MET A 1 22.84 7.83 -23.89
CA MET A 1 21.80 6.79 -23.63
C MET A 1 20.57 7.08 -24.50
N SER A 2 19.91 6.04 -25.03
CA SER A 2 18.72 6.23 -25.87
C SER A 2 17.44 6.39 -25.03
N ARG A 3 16.39 7.00 -25.60
CA ARG A 3 15.06 7.08 -24.96
C ARG A 3 14.57 5.70 -24.51
N ARG A 4 14.76 4.68 -25.34
CA ARG A 4 14.38 3.28 -25.04
C ARG A 4 15.09 2.75 -23.81
N THR A 5 16.39 3.01 -23.67
CA THR A 5 17.19 2.55 -22.52
C THR A 5 16.70 3.21 -21.23
N VAL A 6 16.47 4.52 -21.27
CA VAL A 6 15.98 5.28 -20.10
C VAL A 6 14.60 4.77 -19.67
N SER A 7 13.67 4.62 -20.61
CA SER A 7 12.33 4.10 -20.31
C SER A 7 12.37 2.71 -19.68
N ARG A 8 13.23 1.82 -20.17
CA ARG A 8 13.39 0.48 -19.58
C ARG A 8 13.94 0.55 -18.15
N ALA A 9 14.97 1.35 -17.92
CA ALA A 9 15.56 1.49 -16.59
C ALA A 9 14.53 2.01 -15.56
N ILE A 10 13.66 2.94 -15.96
CA ILE A 10 12.59 3.45 -15.11
C ILE A 10 11.56 2.36 -14.80
N LEU A 11 11.10 1.60 -15.80
CA LEU A 11 10.12 0.54 -15.61
C LEU A 11 10.67 -0.61 -14.74
N GLU A 12 11.87 -1.08 -15.06
CA GLU A 12 12.55 -2.14 -14.32
C GLU A 12 12.83 -1.70 -12.88
N GLY A 13 13.26 -0.45 -12.69
CA GLY A 13 13.46 0.15 -11.36
C GLY A 13 12.18 0.30 -10.55
N GLY A 14 11.06 0.64 -11.20
CA GLY A 14 9.73 0.70 -10.56
C GLY A 14 9.29 -0.66 -10.05
N ILE A 15 9.42 -1.71 -10.87
CA ILE A 15 9.11 -3.09 -10.46
C ILE A 15 10.01 -3.52 -9.28
N ALA A 16 11.31 -3.20 -9.34
CA ALA A 16 12.22 -3.51 -8.25
C ALA A 16 11.84 -2.79 -6.94
N ALA A 17 11.41 -1.53 -7.02
CA ALA A 17 10.94 -0.76 -5.86
C ALA A 17 9.67 -1.37 -5.25
N GLU A 18 8.70 -1.78 -6.07
CA GLU A 18 7.47 -2.42 -5.61
C GLU A 18 7.74 -3.75 -4.89
N ILE A 19 8.63 -4.58 -5.45
CA ILE A 19 9.09 -5.83 -4.81
C ILE A 19 9.76 -5.53 -3.46
N GLN A 20 10.60 -4.49 -3.39
CA GLN A 20 11.25 -4.07 -2.16
C GLN A 20 10.23 -3.64 -1.10
N ILE A 21 9.24 -2.82 -1.48
CA ILE A 21 8.19 -2.38 -0.55
C ILE A 21 7.41 -3.58 -0.03
N GLY A 22 6.99 -4.50 -0.90
CA GLY A 22 6.28 -5.71 -0.49
C GLY A 22 7.11 -6.54 0.49
N HIS A 23 8.40 -6.74 0.22
CA HIS A 23 9.30 -7.44 1.13
C HIS A 23 9.41 -6.76 2.49
N GLU A 24 9.63 -5.44 2.52
CA GLU A 24 9.73 -4.66 3.76
C GLU A 24 8.42 -4.74 4.56
N LEU A 25 7.27 -4.61 3.91
CA LEU A 25 5.95 -4.72 4.55
C LEU A 25 5.70 -6.08 5.21
N THR A 26 6.25 -7.17 4.65
CA THR A 26 6.17 -8.48 5.31
C THR A 26 6.98 -8.56 6.62
N GLN A 27 8.05 -7.78 6.75
CA GLN A 27 8.97 -7.84 7.89
C GLN A 27 8.68 -6.81 8.98
N VAL A 28 8.10 -5.67 8.63
CA VAL A 28 7.83 -4.61 9.61
C VAL A 28 6.71 -5.02 10.55
N LYS A 29 6.84 -4.58 11.81
CA LYS A 29 5.82 -4.80 12.85
C LYS A 29 4.55 -4.00 12.58
N ALA A 30 4.71 -2.80 12.02
CA ALA A 30 3.65 -1.85 11.79
C ALA A 30 4.07 -0.79 10.77
N PHE A 31 3.09 -0.21 10.09
CA PHE A 31 3.29 0.93 9.20
C PHE A 31 2.11 1.90 9.26
N THR A 32 2.31 3.13 8.77
CA THR A 32 1.25 4.13 8.60
C THR A 32 1.18 4.56 7.14
N GLY A 33 -0.03 4.83 6.65
CA GLY A 33 -0.25 5.39 5.32
C GLY A 33 -0.21 6.92 5.33
N SER A 34 0.04 7.52 4.18
CA SER A 34 -0.15 8.95 3.93
C SER A 34 -0.65 9.13 2.50
N GLY A 35 -1.57 10.06 2.32
CA GLY A 35 -2.14 10.43 1.03
C GLY A 35 -2.06 11.94 0.87
N ASP A 36 -1.61 12.39 -0.30
CA ASP A 36 -1.65 13.80 -0.70
C ASP A 36 -2.42 13.91 -2.01
N GLY A 37 -3.57 14.58 -1.95
CA GLY A 37 -4.50 14.70 -3.06
C GLY A 37 -4.42 16.08 -3.69
N THR A 38 -4.26 16.14 -5.01
CA THR A 38 -4.30 17.38 -5.79
C THR A 38 -5.22 17.23 -7.00
N SER A 39 -5.60 18.33 -7.64
CA SER A 39 -6.41 18.28 -8.86
C SER A 39 -5.73 19.08 -9.97
N ASN A 40 -5.78 18.54 -11.19
CA ASN A 40 -5.27 19.21 -12.37
C ASN A 40 -6.24 18.97 -13.54
N LYS A 41 -6.75 20.06 -14.14
CA LYS A 41 -7.70 20.02 -15.26
C LYS A 41 -8.89 19.08 -15.05
N HIS A 42 -9.56 19.20 -13.91
CA HIS A 42 -10.74 18.39 -13.51
C HIS A 42 -10.44 16.90 -13.28
N ILE A 43 -9.17 16.50 -13.16
CA ILE A 43 -8.76 15.16 -12.76
C ILE A 43 -8.13 15.26 -11.37
N SER A 44 -8.64 14.49 -10.42
CA SER A 44 -8.06 14.35 -9.08
C SER A 44 -6.94 13.32 -9.12
N TYR A 45 -5.84 13.61 -8.44
CA TYR A 45 -4.67 12.76 -8.33
C TYR A 45 -4.30 12.61 -6.86
N ASP A 46 -4.09 11.37 -6.42
CA ASP A 46 -3.67 11.04 -5.07
C ASP A 46 -2.31 10.36 -5.09
N ALA A 47 -1.33 11.04 -4.50
CA ALA A 47 -0.02 10.49 -4.21
C ALA A 47 -0.08 9.72 -2.89
N ARG A 48 0.33 8.45 -2.89
CA ARG A 48 0.27 7.59 -1.70
C ARG A 48 1.65 7.19 -1.23
N HIS A 49 1.83 7.21 0.08
CA HIS A 49 3.08 6.85 0.74
C HIS A 49 2.82 5.94 1.95
N VAL A 50 3.79 5.09 2.25
CA VAL A 50 3.83 4.33 3.50
C VAL A 50 5.08 4.65 4.29
N HIS A 51 4.90 4.70 5.60
CA HIS A 51 5.96 5.01 6.56
C HIS A 51 6.12 3.88 7.56
N TYR A 52 7.34 3.39 7.70
CA TYR A 52 7.69 2.32 8.65
C TYR A 52 9.17 2.37 9.00
N LYS A 53 9.61 1.50 9.91
CA LYS A 53 11.02 1.39 10.30
C LYS A 53 11.66 0.14 9.72
N VAL A 54 12.76 0.29 8.97
CA VAL A 54 13.60 -0.81 8.49
C VAL A 54 14.94 -0.71 9.21
N SER A 55 15.36 -1.77 9.90
CA SER A 55 16.64 -1.81 10.65
C SER A 55 16.84 -0.61 11.59
N GLY A 56 15.76 -0.15 12.23
CA GLY A 56 15.77 1.00 13.15
C GLY A 56 15.65 2.39 12.50
N LEU A 57 15.80 2.49 11.18
CA LEU A 57 15.70 3.75 10.43
C LEU A 57 14.27 3.98 9.95
N ARG A 58 13.81 5.23 10.03
CA ARG A 58 12.52 5.63 9.44
C ARG A 58 12.64 5.67 7.92
N CYS A 59 11.75 4.98 7.25
CA CYS A 59 11.66 4.94 5.79
C CYS A 59 10.29 5.46 5.35
N SER A 60 10.31 6.26 4.29
CA SER A 60 9.13 6.62 3.51
C SER A 60 9.25 5.94 2.16
N ARG A 61 8.18 5.29 1.70
CA ARG A 61 8.11 4.70 0.36
C ARG A 61 6.90 5.26 -0.37
N PHE A 62 7.11 5.60 -1.62
CA PHE A 62 6.06 6.03 -2.53
C PHE A 62 5.41 4.80 -3.16
N LEU A 63 4.08 4.74 -3.09
CA LEU A 63 3.28 3.65 -3.66
C LEU A 63 2.69 4.00 -5.02
N GLY A 64 2.81 5.25 -5.46
CA GLY A 64 2.34 5.69 -6.77
C GLY A 64 1.43 6.89 -6.71
N LEU A 65 1.14 7.38 -7.91
CA LEU A 65 0.20 8.46 -8.18
C LEU A 65 -1.01 7.85 -8.88
N HIS A 66 -2.18 7.97 -8.27
CA HIS A 66 -3.41 7.39 -8.79
C HIS A 66 -4.40 8.50 -9.10
N SER A 67 -5.10 8.42 -10.23
CA SER A 67 -6.22 9.32 -10.48
C SER A 67 -7.47 8.80 -9.76
N SER A 68 -8.13 9.64 -8.98
CA SER A 68 -9.39 9.29 -8.33
C SER A 68 -10.57 9.87 -9.12
N VAL A 69 -11.56 9.02 -9.39
CA VAL A 69 -12.83 9.43 -10.03
C VAL A 69 -13.79 10.00 -8.99
N ASP A 70 -13.80 9.41 -7.78
CA ASP A 70 -14.65 9.79 -6.66
C ASP A 70 -13.83 9.89 -5.37
N GLN A 71 -13.72 11.11 -4.81
CA GLN A 71 -13.00 11.39 -3.56
C GLN A 71 -13.78 10.94 -2.30
N SER A 72 -14.49 9.81 -2.36
CA SER A 72 -15.23 9.26 -1.22
C SER A 72 -14.27 8.52 -0.28
N SER A 73 -14.56 8.53 1.01
CA SER A 73 -13.74 7.83 2.01
C SER A 73 -13.76 6.30 1.85
N GLU A 74 -14.85 5.77 1.31
CA GLU A 74 -15.06 4.36 1.07
C GLU A 74 -14.18 3.87 -0.09
N GLN A 75 -14.15 4.64 -1.19
CA GLN A 75 -13.26 4.39 -2.32
C GLN A 75 -11.79 4.45 -1.92
N GLU A 76 -11.41 5.42 -1.08
CA GLU A 76 -10.02 5.51 -0.60
C GLU A 76 -9.56 4.23 0.12
N VAL A 77 -10.43 3.60 0.92
CA VAL A 77 -10.12 2.34 1.62
C VAL A 77 -9.92 1.21 0.62
N GLU A 78 -10.82 1.08 -0.35
CA GLU A 78 -10.72 0.06 -1.41
C GLU A 78 -9.42 0.22 -2.21
N ASP A 79 -9.11 1.45 -2.63
CA ASP A 79 -7.87 1.75 -3.32
C ASP A 79 -6.62 1.38 -2.49
N TRP A 80 -6.66 1.54 -1.17
CA TRP A 80 -5.55 1.16 -0.29
C TRP A 80 -5.40 -0.36 -0.20
N GLU A 81 -6.51 -1.08 -0.11
CA GLU A 81 -6.54 -2.55 -0.16
C GLU A 81 -5.98 -3.06 -1.48
N ASP A 82 -6.39 -2.48 -2.61
CA ASP A 82 -5.92 -2.85 -3.95
C ASP A 82 -4.42 -2.59 -4.13
N ILE A 83 -3.94 -1.40 -3.75
CA ILE A 83 -2.52 -1.06 -3.87
C ILE A 83 -1.65 -2.01 -3.04
N LEU A 84 -2.08 -2.34 -1.82
CA LEU A 84 -1.33 -3.27 -0.97
C LEU A 84 -1.43 -4.71 -1.48
N ALA A 85 -2.58 -5.10 -2.04
CA ALA A 85 -2.76 -6.39 -2.69
C ALA A 85 -1.84 -6.56 -3.89
N ASP A 86 -1.77 -5.55 -4.76
CA ASP A 86 -0.91 -5.57 -5.93
C ASP A 86 0.57 -5.55 -5.55
N THR A 87 0.96 -4.71 -4.59
CA THR A 87 2.34 -4.67 -4.07
C THR A 87 2.77 -6.04 -3.53
N LEU A 88 1.91 -6.67 -2.73
CA LEU A 88 2.16 -8.00 -2.16
C LEU A 88 2.22 -9.08 -3.25
N LYS A 89 1.30 -9.04 -4.21
CA LYS A 89 1.26 -9.96 -5.35
C LYS A 89 2.51 -9.83 -6.22
N MET A 90 3.02 -8.62 -6.43
CA MET A 90 4.27 -8.38 -7.15
C MET A 90 5.46 -9.01 -6.41
N PHE A 91 5.55 -8.78 -5.10
CA PHE A 91 6.56 -9.42 -4.25
C PHE A 91 6.48 -10.94 -4.29
N GLN A 92 5.29 -11.53 -4.11
CA GLN A 92 5.08 -12.99 -4.12
C GLN A 92 5.45 -13.63 -5.46
N LYS A 93 5.19 -12.95 -6.59
CA LYS A 93 5.57 -13.43 -7.93
C LYS A 93 7.07 -13.34 -8.21
N SER A 94 7.79 -12.47 -7.49
CA SER A 94 9.22 -12.25 -7.68
C SER A 94 10.06 -13.46 -7.24
N PRO A 95 11.29 -13.61 -7.78
CA PRO A 95 12.24 -14.59 -7.27
C PRO A 95 12.55 -14.42 -5.78
N LEU A 96 12.48 -13.20 -5.25
CA LEU A 96 12.73 -12.92 -3.83
C LEU A 96 11.61 -13.50 -2.95
N GLY A 97 10.35 -13.25 -3.29
CA GLY A 97 9.19 -13.80 -2.56
C GLY A 97 9.15 -15.32 -2.59
N LYS A 98 9.45 -15.93 -3.75
CA LYS A 98 9.55 -17.40 -3.88
C LYS A 98 10.62 -18.01 -2.97
N ARG A 99 11.73 -17.30 -2.71
CA ARG A 99 12.83 -17.78 -1.85
C ARG A 99 12.58 -17.50 -0.37
N SER A 100 11.93 -16.40 -0.02
CA SER A 100 11.75 -16.00 1.38
C SER A 100 10.77 -16.90 2.14
N LYS A 101 9.91 -17.65 1.43
CA LYS A 101 8.84 -18.50 2.00
C LYS A 101 7.90 -17.73 2.93
N THR A 102 7.87 -16.42 2.80
CA THR A 102 7.03 -15.51 3.58
C THR A 102 5.74 -15.32 2.81
N PHE A 103 4.69 -16.05 3.20
CA PHE A 103 3.37 -15.90 2.63
C PHE A 103 2.52 -15.10 3.60
N ASP A 104 2.47 -13.79 3.37
CA ASP A 104 1.53 -12.91 4.07
C ASP A 104 0.31 -12.73 3.16
N HIS A 105 -0.88 -12.69 3.75
CA HIS A 105 -2.12 -12.28 3.08
C HIS A 105 -2.28 -10.76 3.20
N VAL A 106 -3.08 -10.15 2.32
CA VAL A 106 -3.39 -8.71 2.39
C VAL A 106 -3.97 -8.34 3.76
N LEU A 107 -4.76 -9.24 4.36
CA LEU A 107 -5.29 -9.06 5.70
C LEU A 107 -4.19 -8.94 6.77
N ASP A 108 -3.07 -9.67 6.64
CA ASP A 108 -1.93 -9.57 7.56
C ASP A 108 -1.25 -8.20 7.46
N LEU A 109 -1.19 -7.64 6.24
CA LEU A 109 -0.72 -6.27 6.02
C LEU A 109 -1.71 -5.25 6.61
N MET A 110 -3.01 -5.46 6.43
CA MET A 110 -4.04 -4.63 7.05
C MET A 110 -3.91 -4.63 8.57
N LEU A 111 -3.64 -5.78 9.21
CA LEU A 111 -3.43 -5.86 10.66
C LEU A 111 -2.24 -5.02 11.13
N LYS A 112 -1.16 -4.94 10.35
CA LYS A 112 0.03 -4.10 10.60
C LYS A 112 -0.21 -2.60 10.36
N TRP A 113 -1.31 -2.20 9.71
CA TRP A 113 -1.65 -0.79 9.46
C TRP A 113 -2.07 -0.07 10.75
N MET A 114 -1.31 0.91 11.22
CA MET A 114 -1.57 1.57 12.51
C MET A 114 -2.25 2.94 12.40
N GLY A 115 -2.45 3.46 11.19
CA GLY A 115 -3.16 4.72 10.98
C GLY A 115 -2.70 5.50 9.75
N MET A 116 -3.22 6.72 9.61
CA MET A 116 -2.92 7.62 8.51
C MET A 116 -2.30 8.95 8.98
N ASN A 117 -1.28 9.39 8.26
CA ASN A 117 -0.68 10.71 8.38
C ASN A 117 -1.28 11.62 7.30
N THR A 118 -2.23 12.48 7.69
CA THR A 118 -2.84 13.47 6.79
C THR A 118 -2.94 14.80 7.51
N ASP A 119 -2.68 15.89 6.83
CA ASP A 119 -2.61 17.22 7.44
C ASP A 119 -3.98 17.83 7.75
N HIS A 120 -5.06 17.51 7.02
CA HIS A 120 -6.32 18.21 7.29
C HIS A 120 -7.61 17.63 6.68
N CYS A 121 -7.94 16.34 6.87
CA CYS A 121 -9.25 15.84 6.41
C CYS A 121 -9.96 14.91 7.40
N SER A 122 -11.24 15.22 7.71
CA SER A 122 -12.16 14.33 8.42
C SER A 122 -12.29 12.95 7.75
N LYS A 123 -12.06 12.89 6.43
CA LYS A 123 -12.02 11.66 5.64
C LYS A 123 -10.91 10.71 6.08
N ALA A 124 -9.69 11.20 6.29
CA ALA A 124 -8.57 10.36 6.73
C ALA A 124 -8.79 9.71 8.11
N LYS A 125 -9.44 10.44 9.02
CA LYS A 125 -9.86 9.87 10.32
C LYS A 125 -10.91 8.78 10.12
N LYS A 126 -11.83 8.97 9.17
CA LYS A 126 -12.85 7.97 8.80
C LYS A 126 -12.21 6.75 8.13
N THR A 127 -11.27 6.92 7.20
CA THR A 127 -10.50 5.85 6.55
C THR A 127 -9.72 5.04 7.60
N SER A 128 -9.00 5.71 8.51
CA SER A 128 -8.30 5.03 9.61
C SER A 128 -9.25 4.28 10.55
N ARG A 129 -10.45 4.83 10.80
CA ARG A 129 -11.48 4.19 11.62
C ARG A 129 -12.08 2.97 10.92
N LEU A 130 -12.43 3.08 9.63
CA LEU A 130 -12.97 1.98 8.83
C LEU A 130 -11.99 0.83 8.70
N ILE A 131 -10.69 1.12 8.50
CA ILE A 131 -9.63 0.11 8.50
C ILE A 131 -9.56 -0.57 9.88
N SER A 132 -9.64 0.19 10.98
CA SER A 132 -9.68 -0.40 12.32
C SER A 132 -10.93 -1.25 12.56
N GLU A 133 -12.10 -0.82 12.08
CA GLU A 133 -13.35 -1.55 12.21
C GLU A 133 -13.34 -2.86 11.40
N LYS A 134 -12.78 -2.85 10.17
CA LYS A 134 -12.58 -4.07 9.37
C LYS A 134 -11.66 -5.11 10.04
N LYS A 135 -10.73 -4.70 10.92
CA LYS A 135 -9.93 -5.64 11.73
C LYS A 135 -10.73 -6.35 12.83
N THR A 136 -11.87 -5.79 13.21
CA THR A 136 -12.63 -6.23 14.40
C THR A 136 -13.78 -7.18 14.06
N ILE A 137 -14.07 -7.39 12.76
CA ILE A 137 -15.03 -8.41 12.35
C ILE A 137 -14.34 -9.78 12.49
N PRO A 138 -14.77 -10.64 13.42
CA PRO A 138 -14.23 -11.98 13.51
C PRO A 138 -14.67 -12.75 12.26
N LEU A 139 -13.70 -13.33 11.55
CA LEU A 139 -13.97 -14.37 10.56
C LEU A 139 -14.90 -15.39 11.21
N SER A 140 -16.09 -15.60 10.64
CA SER A 140 -16.92 -16.74 11.02
C SER A 140 -16.07 -18.02 10.91
N PRO A 141 -16.14 -18.93 11.91
CA PRO A 141 -15.33 -20.12 11.89
C PRO A 141 -15.65 -20.97 10.64
N PRO A 142 -14.67 -21.69 10.08
CA PRO A 142 -14.90 -22.55 8.93
C PRO A 142 -15.94 -23.62 9.31
N THR A 143 -17.08 -23.61 8.62
CA THR A 143 -18.02 -24.72 8.66
C THR A 143 -17.36 -25.90 7.94
N HIS A 144 -16.80 -26.81 8.72
CA HIS A 144 -16.50 -28.15 8.24
C HIS A 144 -17.82 -28.91 8.05
N SER A 145 -18.15 -29.19 6.79
CA SER A 145 -19.09 -30.22 6.35
C SER A 145 -18.44 -31.03 5.26
#